data_AF-A0AA38W4D1-F1
#
_entry.id   AF-A0AA38W4D1-F1
#
_cell.length_a   1.000
_cell.length_b   1.000
_cell.length_c   1.000
_cell.angle_alpha   90.00
_cell.angle_beta   90.00
_cell.angle_gamma   90.00
#
_symmetry.space_group_name_H-M   'P 1'
#
loop_
_entity.id
_entity.type
_entity.pdbx_description
1 polymer ?
#
loop_
_entity_poly.entity_id
_entity_poly.type
_entity_poly.pdbx_seq_one_letter_code
_entity_poly.pdbx_strand_id
1 'polypeptide(L)'
;MTEAANPSHPYFPQDAIIPDYEPNTSSLEVVIRSFVGLVLAFVAAGLYLGKRANPRLGMDELGAMAWFLLCFFLHAFFEGYFVLYHASLAGSQSLFAQLWKEYALSDSRYMTSDPFMLCIETLTVLVWAPLCFAIVIGIVNGDRMRYPLQIILCVGHLFGVALYYGTCFFGYRYNGISHSRPEFLYYWVYYLGLNAAWVVVPAVYLLDGINVVLLGLQQLNVLGPTPRNVVALAETARPCSEVAQRQHRDRIEKTCVMEEKIR
;
A
#
# COMPACT_ATOMS: atom_id res chain seq x y z
N MET A 1 -42.54 8.89 29.39
CA MET A 1 -41.88 8.12 28.33
C MET A 1 -41.21 9.14 27.43
N THR A 2 -39.92 9.36 27.60
CA THR A 2 -39.15 10.31 26.78
C THR A 2 -39.03 9.73 25.38
N GLU A 3 -39.58 10.43 24.40
CA GLU A 3 -39.43 10.15 22.97
C GLU A 3 -37.92 10.12 22.66
N ALA A 4 -37.38 8.94 22.36
CA ALA A 4 -35.97 8.81 22.00
C ALA A 4 -35.79 9.58 20.69
N ALA A 5 -35.09 10.71 20.74
CA ALA A 5 -34.77 11.48 19.56
C ALA A 5 -34.13 10.55 18.52
N ASN A 6 -34.63 10.57 17.28
CA ASN A 6 -34.02 9.80 16.20
C ASN A 6 -32.53 10.21 16.11
N PRO A 7 -31.60 9.25 16.06
CA PRO A 7 -30.19 9.57 15.98
C PRO A 7 -29.89 10.35 14.69
N SER A 8 -29.03 11.35 14.79
CA SER A 8 -28.66 12.23 13.67
C SER A 8 -27.86 11.50 12.58
N HIS A 9 -27.25 10.36 12.92
CA HIS A 9 -26.46 9.53 12.03
C HIS A 9 -26.48 8.04 12.46
N PRO A 10 -26.13 7.08 11.59
CA PRO A 10 -26.18 5.64 11.91
C PRO A 10 -24.95 5.09 12.66
N TYR A 11 -23.90 5.89 12.87
CA TYR A 11 -22.62 5.44 13.45
C TYR A 11 -22.65 5.28 14.97
N PHE A 12 -21.71 4.48 15.50
CA PHE A 12 -21.56 4.22 16.94
C PHE A 12 -20.28 4.83 17.50
N PRO A 13 -20.28 5.44 18.70
CA PRO A 13 -21.42 5.58 19.59
C PRO A 13 -22.43 6.61 19.03
N GLN A 14 -23.71 6.45 19.40
CA GLN A 14 -24.82 7.22 18.81
C GLN A 14 -24.83 8.70 19.22
N ASP A 15 -24.06 9.07 20.24
CA ASP A 15 -23.84 10.43 20.73
C ASP A 15 -22.58 11.08 20.16
N ALA A 16 -21.89 10.43 19.21
CA ALA A 16 -20.77 11.02 18.51
C ALA A 16 -21.18 12.31 17.78
N ILE A 17 -20.26 13.27 17.71
CA ILE A 17 -20.48 14.51 16.96
C ILE A 17 -19.88 14.32 15.57
N ILE A 18 -20.73 14.21 14.56
CA ILE A 18 -20.34 14.12 13.15
C ILE A 18 -20.97 15.31 12.42
N PRO A 19 -20.23 16.44 12.31
CA PRO A 19 -20.72 17.65 11.66
C PRO A 19 -21.09 17.37 10.20
N ASP A 20 -22.13 18.06 9.73
CA ASP A 20 -22.54 18.08 8.32
C ASP A 20 -22.79 16.68 7.71
N TYR A 21 -23.16 15.69 8.53
CA TYR A 21 -23.47 14.35 8.05
C TYR A 21 -24.65 14.38 7.07
N GLU A 22 -24.42 13.82 5.89
CA GLU A 22 -25.47 13.52 4.93
C GLU A 22 -25.45 12.04 4.56
N PRO A 23 -26.61 11.35 4.51
CA PRO A 23 -26.68 9.98 4.02
C PRO A 23 -26.25 9.90 2.55
N ASN A 24 -25.85 8.70 2.13
CA ASN A 24 -25.52 8.43 0.73
C ASN A 24 -26.74 8.68 -0.17
N THR A 25 -26.53 9.42 -1.25
CA THR A 25 -27.56 9.65 -2.28
C THR A 25 -27.65 8.49 -3.28
N SER A 26 -26.55 7.77 -3.50
CA SER A 26 -26.51 6.59 -4.35
C SER A 26 -26.79 5.31 -3.56
N SER A 27 -27.40 4.32 -4.21
CA SER A 27 -27.59 3.01 -3.58
C SER A 27 -26.25 2.31 -3.36
N LEU A 28 -26.18 1.46 -2.33
CA LEU A 28 -24.98 0.68 -2.00
C LEU A 28 -24.47 -0.14 -3.19
N GLU A 29 -25.38 -0.74 -3.96
CA GLU A 29 -25.04 -1.53 -5.16
C GLU A 29 -24.30 -0.68 -6.21
N VAL A 30 -24.74 0.55 -6.45
CA VAL A 30 -24.10 1.48 -7.40
C VAL A 30 -22.71 1.87 -6.91
N VAL A 31 -22.57 2.20 -5.62
CA VAL A 31 -21.29 2.55 -5.00
C VAL A 31 -20.29 1.40 -5.12
N ILE A 32 -20.68 0.19 -4.68
CA ILE A 32 -19.82 -1.00 -4.71
C ILE A 32 -19.42 -1.34 -6.15
N ARG A 33 -20.37 -1.42 -7.09
CA ARG A 33 -20.05 -1.77 -8.48
C ARG A 33 -19.14 -0.76 -9.15
N SER A 34 -19.36 0.53 -8.90
CA SER A 34 -18.53 1.59 -9.47
C SER A 34 -17.11 1.53 -8.92
N PHE A 35 -16.95 1.36 -7.61
CA PHE A 35 -15.64 1.28 -6.98
C PHE A 35 -14.88 0.00 -7.36
N VAL A 36 -15.54 -1.17 -7.28
CA VAL A 36 -14.94 -2.44 -7.70
C VAL A 36 -14.57 -2.40 -9.19
N GLY A 37 -15.42 -1.81 -10.04
CA GLY A 37 -15.12 -1.62 -11.46
C GLY A 37 -13.85 -0.79 -11.68
N LEU A 38 -13.68 0.30 -10.92
CA LEU A 38 -12.49 1.14 -10.97
C LEU A 38 -11.23 0.39 -10.53
N VAL A 39 -11.30 -0.34 -9.42
CA VAL A 39 -10.21 -1.18 -8.91
C VAL A 39 -9.81 -2.24 -9.94
N LEU A 40 -10.79 -2.98 -10.47
CA LEU A 40 -10.55 -4.03 -11.46
C LEU A 40 -9.94 -3.47 -12.75
N ALA A 41 -10.44 -2.33 -13.23
CA ALA A 41 -9.87 -1.66 -14.39
C ALA A 41 -8.41 -1.24 -14.14
N PHE A 42 -8.12 -0.67 -12.98
CA PHE A 42 -6.76 -0.27 -12.60
C PHE A 42 -5.81 -1.47 -12.53
N VAL A 43 -6.20 -2.53 -11.82
CA VAL A 43 -5.37 -3.75 -11.66
C VAL A 43 -5.19 -4.44 -13.02
N ALA A 44 -6.26 -4.59 -13.82
CA ALA A 44 -6.18 -5.22 -15.14
C ALA A 44 -5.28 -4.42 -16.09
N ALA A 45 -5.38 -3.09 -16.10
CA ALA A 45 -4.50 -2.23 -16.89
C ALA A 45 -3.04 -2.39 -16.45
N GLY A 46 -2.79 -2.39 -15.13
CA GLY A 46 -1.45 -2.61 -14.58
C GLY A 46 -0.87 -3.96 -15.00
N LEU A 47 -1.61 -5.06 -14.83
CA LEU A 47 -1.20 -6.40 -15.24
C LEU A 47 -0.92 -6.50 -16.73
N TYR A 48 -1.78 -5.90 -17.56
CA TYR A 48 -1.57 -5.84 -19.01
C TYR A 48 -0.27 -5.10 -19.36
N LEU A 49 -0.03 -3.93 -18.76
CA LEU A 49 1.20 -3.16 -18.97
C LEU A 49 2.43 -3.92 -18.47
N GLY A 50 2.36 -4.57 -17.31
CA GLY A 50 3.43 -5.40 -16.77
C GLY A 50 3.79 -6.56 -17.69
N LYS A 51 2.78 -7.30 -18.18
CA LYS A 51 2.99 -8.42 -19.11
C LYS A 51 3.52 -7.97 -20.47
N ARG A 52 3.12 -6.77 -20.92
CA ARG A 52 3.67 -6.16 -22.14
C ARG A 52 5.12 -5.74 -21.97
N ALA A 53 5.49 -5.20 -20.81
CA ALA A 53 6.86 -4.80 -20.49
C ALA A 53 7.77 -6.02 -20.27
N ASN A 54 7.26 -7.07 -19.62
CA ASN A 54 7.96 -8.34 -19.40
C ASN A 54 7.05 -9.54 -19.74
N PRO A 55 7.15 -10.07 -20.97
CA PRO A 55 6.35 -11.23 -21.39
C PRO A 55 6.64 -12.52 -20.61
N ARG A 56 7.76 -12.59 -19.89
CA ARG A 56 8.18 -13.79 -19.14
C ARG A 56 7.48 -13.92 -17.78
N LEU A 57 6.73 -12.91 -17.34
CA LEU A 57 6.08 -12.93 -16.02
C LEU A 57 5.22 -14.18 -15.81
N GLY A 58 5.53 -14.95 -14.78
CA GLY A 58 4.79 -16.14 -14.38
C GLY A 58 3.41 -15.83 -13.77
N MET A 59 2.61 -16.86 -13.52
CA MET A 59 1.29 -16.69 -12.87
C MET A 59 1.42 -16.26 -11.40
N ASP A 60 2.46 -16.73 -10.73
CA ASP A 60 2.86 -16.34 -9.37
C ASP A 60 3.24 -14.85 -9.32
N GLU A 61 4.06 -14.39 -10.27
CA GLU A 61 4.47 -12.99 -10.36
C GLU A 61 3.29 -12.08 -10.73
N LEU A 62 2.39 -12.53 -11.61
CA LEU A 62 1.15 -11.81 -11.92
C LEU A 62 0.20 -11.75 -10.72
N GLY A 63 0.12 -12.82 -9.92
CA GLY A 63 -0.64 -12.82 -8.66
C GLY A 63 -0.10 -11.83 -7.64
N ALA A 64 1.22 -11.80 -7.45
CA ALA A 64 1.89 -10.83 -6.59
C ALA A 64 1.69 -9.40 -7.10
N MET A 65 1.85 -9.19 -8.41
CA MET A 65 1.63 -7.89 -9.03
C MET A 65 0.18 -7.42 -8.87
N ALA A 66 -0.81 -8.29 -9.02
CA ALA A 66 -2.21 -7.96 -8.83
C ALA A 66 -2.49 -7.51 -7.38
N TRP A 67 -1.94 -8.23 -6.41
CA TRP A 67 -2.05 -7.88 -4.99
C TRP A 67 -1.43 -6.51 -4.69
N PHE A 68 -0.17 -6.27 -5.10
CA PHE A 68 0.49 -4.99 -4.81
C PHE A 68 -0.10 -3.82 -5.60
N LEU A 69 -0.67 -4.03 -6.79
CA LEU A 69 -1.46 -3.02 -7.49
C LEU A 69 -2.77 -2.69 -6.77
N LEU A 70 -3.46 -3.71 -6.23
CA LEU A 70 -4.65 -3.50 -5.39
C LEU A 70 -4.30 -2.69 -4.14
N CYS A 71 -3.24 -3.08 -3.42
CA CYS A 71 -2.77 -2.33 -2.25
C CYS A 71 -2.36 -0.90 -2.63
N PHE A 72 -1.61 -0.72 -3.71
CA PHE A 72 -1.26 0.63 -4.19
C PHE A 72 -2.51 1.47 -4.44
N PHE A 73 -3.52 0.91 -5.12
CA PHE A 73 -4.75 1.64 -5.41
C PHE A 73 -5.48 2.05 -4.12
N LEU A 74 -5.63 1.13 -3.18
CA LEU A 74 -6.33 1.40 -1.93
C LEU A 74 -5.56 2.42 -1.09
N HIS A 75 -4.25 2.27 -0.93
CA HIS A 75 -3.44 3.20 -0.15
C HIS A 75 -3.36 4.59 -0.82
N ALA A 76 -3.04 4.66 -2.11
CA ALA A 76 -2.84 5.94 -2.78
C ALA A 76 -4.15 6.72 -2.99
N PHE A 77 -5.23 6.02 -3.37
CA PHE A 77 -6.47 6.68 -3.78
C PHE A 77 -7.57 6.59 -2.72
N PHE A 78 -7.81 5.41 -2.14
CA PHE A 78 -8.91 5.26 -1.19
C PHE A 78 -8.58 5.87 0.18
N GLU A 79 -7.49 5.45 0.79
CA GLU A 79 -6.96 5.99 2.05
C GLU A 79 -6.44 7.41 1.85
N GLY A 80 -5.81 7.70 0.70
CA GLY A 80 -5.46 9.06 0.29
C GLY A 80 -6.66 10.01 0.25
N TYR A 81 -7.81 9.55 -0.25
CA TYR A 81 -9.05 10.34 -0.21
C TYR A 81 -9.48 10.64 1.22
N PHE A 82 -9.43 9.65 2.12
CA PHE A 82 -9.73 9.87 3.54
C PHE A 82 -8.78 10.90 4.15
N VAL A 83 -7.46 10.73 4.00
CA VAL A 83 -6.47 11.65 4.56
C VAL A 83 -6.65 13.09 4.08
N LEU A 84 -7.04 13.29 2.81
CA LEU A 84 -7.23 14.64 2.25
C LEU A 84 -8.59 15.26 2.63
N TYR A 85 -9.64 14.45 2.79
CA TYR A 85 -11.02 14.93 2.89
C TYR A 85 -11.74 14.53 4.18
N HIS A 86 -11.04 13.98 5.18
CA HIS A 86 -11.66 13.47 6.42
C HIS A 86 -12.60 14.47 7.11
N ALA A 87 -12.27 15.77 7.07
CA ALA A 87 -13.06 16.83 7.69
C ALA A 87 -14.41 17.11 7.00
N SER A 88 -14.51 16.88 5.67
CA SER A 88 -15.74 17.09 4.88
C SER A 88 -16.36 15.79 4.39
N LEU A 89 -15.83 14.65 4.82
CA LEU A 89 -16.19 13.32 4.35
C LEU A 89 -17.67 12.99 4.58
N ALA A 90 -18.19 13.37 5.75
CA ALA A 90 -19.55 13.03 6.19
C ALA A 90 -20.65 13.66 5.32
N GLY A 91 -20.42 14.87 4.79
CA GLY A 91 -21.34 15.56 3.89
C GLY A 91 -21.08 15.31 2.40
N SER A 92 -19.94 14.71 2.05
CA SER A 92 -19.56 14.51 0.65
C SER A 92 -20.37 13.40 -0.03
N GLN A 93 -20.69 13.61 -1.31
CA GLN A 93 -21.42 12.67 -2.16
C GLN A 93 -20.54 12.11 -3.28
N SER A 94 -19.21 12.29 -3.21
CA SER A 94 -18.30 11.63 -4.15
C SER A 94 -18.38 10.10 -4.00
N LEU A 95 -18.00 9.35 -5.04
CA LEU A 95 -17.97 7.89 -4.98
C LEU A 95 -17.15 7.38 -3.79
N PHE A 96 -15.97 7.96 -3.57
CA PHE A 96 -15.07 7.58 -2.47
C PHE A 96 -15.67 7.92 -1.11
N ALA A 97 -16.28 9.11 -0.96
CA ALA A 97 -16.92 9.51 0.29
C ALA A 97 -18.11 8.61 0.64
N GLN A 98 -18.93 8.25 -0.35
CA GLN A 98 -20.06 7.36 -0.13
C GLN A 98 -19.61 5.95 0.27
N LEU A 99 -18.51 5.45 -0.31
CA LEU A 99 -17.93 4.17 0.11
C LEU A 99 -17.31 4.25 1.51
N TRP A 100 -16.62 5.34 1.85
CA TRP A 100 -16.11 5.55 3.21
C TRP A 100 -17.23 5.63 4.24
N LYS A 101 -18.33 6.32 3.94
CA LYS A 101 -19.53 6.34 4.80
C LYS A 101 -20.08 4.94 5.05
N GLU A 102 -20.17 4.13 4.00
CA GLU A 102 -20.58 2.73 4.14
C GLU A 102 -19.59 1.93 4.99
N TYR A 103 -18.29 2.02 4.72
CA TYR A 103 -17.27 1.28 5.45
C TYR A 103 -17.21 1.70 6.92
N ALA A 104 -17.41 2.98 7.22
CA ALA A 104 -17.40 3.51 8.59
C ALA A 104 -18.59 3.04 9.45
N LEU A 105 -19.59 2.37 8.87
CA LEU A 105 -20.57 1.62 9.66
C LEU A 105 -19.91 0.48 10.45
N SER A 106 -18.80 -0.04 9.94
CA SER A 106 -17.96 -1.03 10.63
C SER A 106 -16.99 -0.41 11.64
N ASP A 107 -16.57 0.84 11.44
CA ASP A 107 -15.69 1.59 12.32
C ASP A 107 -15.89 3.11 12.15
N SER A 108 -16.65 3.70 13.07
CA SER A 108 -17.04 5.11 13.03
C SER A 108 -15.88 6.09 13.19
N ARG A 109 -14.70 5.62 13.60
CA ARG A 109 -13.51 6.47 13.77
C ARG A 109 -13.12 7.21 12.50
N TYR A 110 -13.48 6.66 11.33
CA TYR A 110 -13.34 7.32 10.03
C TYR A 110 -14.31 8.49 9.82
N MET A 111 -15.44 8.55 10.53
CA MET A 111 -16.38 9.67 10.47
C MET A 111 -16.12 10.75 11.53
N THR A 112 -15.37 10.41 12.57
CA THR A 112 -15.02 11.34 13.66
C THR A 112 -13.60 11.88 13.56
N SER A 113 -12.88 11.60 12.46
CA SER A 113 -11.48 12.03 12.28
C SER A 113 -10.57 11.57 13.43
N ASP A 114 -10.71 10.32 13.86
CA ASP A 114 -9.90 9.78 14.95
C ASP A 114 -8.39 9.94 14.68
N PRO A 115 -7.60 10.48 15.63
CA PRO A 115 -6.19 10.76 15.41
C PRO A 115 -5.36 9.52 15.05
N PHE A 116 -5.66 8.37 15.64
CA PHE A 116 -4.94 7.15 15.31
C PHE A 116 -5.22 6.72 13.87
N MET A 117 -6.49 6.78 13.43
CA MET A 117 -6.85 6.49 12.04
C MET A 117 -6.17 7.45 11.08
N LEU A 118 -6.20 8.75 11.35
CA LEU A 118 -5.50 9.73 10.50
C LEU A 118 -4.00 9.45 10.42
N CYS A 119 -3.35 9.11 11.53
CA CYS A 119 -1.92 8.78 11.53
C CYS A 119 -1.61 7.51 10.73
N ILE A 120 -2.34 6.41 10.96
CA ILE A 120 -2.04 5.14 10.29
C ILE A 120 -2.32 5.21 8.79
N GLU A 121 -3.42 5.86 8.38
CA GLU A 121 -3.76 6.05 6.97
C GLU A 121 -2.84 7.07 6.29
N THR A 122 -2.32 8.06 7.02
CA THR A 122 -1.27 8.93 6.45
C THR A 122 0.01 8.15 6.19
N LEU A 123 0.39 7.24 7.08
CA LEU A 123 1.55 6.36 6.85
C LEU A 123 1.33 5.40 5.69
N THR A 124 0.12 4.88 5.51
CA THR A 124 -0.18 4.01 4.38
C THR A 124 -0.06 4.74 3.05
N VAL A 125 -0.54 5.98 2.98
CA VAL A 125 -0.41 6.86 1.81
C VAL A 125 1.06 7.19 1.53
N LEU A 126 1.80 7.67 2.54
CA LEU A 126 3.14 8.23 2.35
C LEU A 126 4.24 7.17 2.25
N VAL A 127 4.01 5.97 2.81
CA VAL A 127 5.04 4.91 2.88
C VAL A 127 4.59 3.66 2.13
N TRP A 128 3.41 3.11 2.44
CA TRP A 128 2.98 1.84 1.85
C TRP A 128 2.61 1.96 0.37
N ALA A 129 1.99 3.04 -0.06
CA ALA A 129 1.68 3.23 -1.48
C ALA A 129 2.95 3.31 -2.35
N PRO A 130 3.94 4.18 -2.07
CA PRO A 130 5.19 4.18 -2.84
C PRO A 130 5.90 2.83 -2.82
N LEU A 131 5.89 2.13 -1.68
CA LEU A 131 6.51 0.82 -1.53
C LEU A 131 5.81 -0.26 -2.36
N CYS A 132 4.48 -0.29 -2.39
CA CYS A 132 3.70 -1.17 -3.27
C CYS A 132 4.08 -0.95 -4.74
N PHE A 133 4.16 0.31 -5.17
CA PHE A 133 4.53 0.64 -6.54
C PHE A 133 5.97 0.22 -6.87
N ALA A 134 6.92 0.45 -5.94
CA ALA A 134 8.31 0.01 -6.09
C ALA A 134 8.42 -1.52 -6.20
N ILE A 135 7.63 -2.27 -5.42
CA ILE A 135 7.56 -3.74 -5.51
C ILE A 135 7.04 -4.17 -6.89
N VAL A 136 5.98 -3.54 -7.40
CA VAL A 136 5.46 -3.81 -8.75
C VAL A 136 6.52 -3.58 -9.82
N ILE A 137 7.28 -2.48 -9.75
CA ILE A 137 8.41 -2.22 -10.66
C ILE A 137 9.47 -3.32 -10.52
N GLY A 138 9.80 -3.72 -9.30
CA GLY A 138 10.74 -4.81 -9.02
C GLY A 138 10.29 -6.14 -9.63
N ILE A 139 9.00 -6.47 -9.54
CA ILE A 139 8.41 -7.65 -10.18
C ILE A 139 8.58 -7.57 -11.70
N VAL A 140 8.15 -6.47 -12.33
CA VAL A 140 8.23 -6.31 -13.79
C VAL A 140 9.66 -6.40 -14.29
N ASN A 141 10.62 -5.82 -13.56
CA ASN A 141 12.04 -5.83 -13.92
C ASN A 141 12.76 -7.14 -13.57
N GLY A 142 12.12 -8.07 -12.86
CA GLY A 142 12.78 -9.26 -12.32
C GLY A 142 13.85 -8.95 -11.27
N ASP A 143 13.73 -7.82 -10.58
CA ASP A 143 14.67 -7.38 -9.56
C ASP A 143 14.42 -8.11 -8.23
N ARG A 144 15.50 -8.69 -7.66
CA ARG A 144 15.47 -9.38 -6.38
C ARG A 144 15.27 -8.44 -5.20
N MET A 145 15.48 -7.14 -5.37
CA MET A 145 15.13 -6.13 -4.35
C MET A 145 13.64 -6.11 -4.02
N ARG A 146 12.78 -6.71 -4.87
CA ARG A 146 11.35 -6.88 -4.55
C ARG A 146 11.12 -7.62 -3.23
N TYR A 147 11.93 -8.62 -2.88
CA TYR A 147 11.68 -9.46 -1.70
C TYR A 147 11.98 -8.73 -0.38
N PRO A 148 13.11 -8.02 -0.20
CA PRO A 148 13.30 -7.16 0.97
C PRO A 148 12.20 -6.10 1.12
N LEU A 149 11.80 -5.45 0.02
CA LEU A 149 10.72 -4.44 0.06
C LEU A 149 9.37 -5.06 0.42
N GLN A 150 9.05 -6.23 -0.14
CA GLN A 150 7.88 -7.03 0.20
C GLN A 150 7.85 -7.42 1.68
N ILE A 151 8.98 -7.87 2.24
CA ILE A 151 9.06 -8.18 3.68
C ILE A 151 8.73 -6.95 4.52
N ILE A 152 9.32 -5.79 4.22
CA ILE A 152 9.07 -4.53 4.95
C ILE A 152 7.58 -4.18 4.88
N LEU A 153 7.00 -4.19 3.67
CA LEU A 153 5.60 -3.87 3.45
C LEU A 153 4.67 -4.84 4.20
N CYS A 154 4.92 -6.14 4.09
CA CYS A 154 4.06 -7.16 4.71
C CYS A 154 4.11 -7.09 6.23
N VAL A 155 5.28 -6.84 6.83
CA VAL A 155 5.37 -6.56 8.28
C VAL A 155 4.58 -5.31 8.64
N GLY A 156 4.68 -4.26 7.82
CA GLY A 156 3.89 -3.02 7.98
C GLY A 156 2.38 -3.27 7.98
N HIS A 157 1.87 -4.07 7.03
CA HIS A 157 0.45 -4.44 6.97
C HIS A 157 0.00 -5.24 8.20
N LEU A 158 0.75 -6.26 8.59
CA LEU A 158 0.43 -7.06 9.78
C LEU A 158 0.41 -6.21 11.05
N PHE A 159 1.39 -5.32 11.19
CA PHE A 159 1.48 -4.39 12.31
C PHE A 159 0.32 -3.38 12.31
N GLY A 160 0.01 -2.80 11.15
CA GLY A 160 -1.10 -1.86 11.00
C GLY A 160 -2.45 -2.48 11.38
N VAL A 161 -2.76 -3.67 10.85
CA VAL A 161 -4.01 -4.38 11.17
C VAL A 161 -4.05 -4.80 12.64
N ALA A 162 -2.94 -5.23 13.22
CA ALA A 162 -2.87 -5.54 14.64
C ALA A 162 -3.18 -4.32 15.52
N LEU A 163 -2.68 -3.14 15.16
CA LEU A 163 -3.01 -1.89 15.86
C LEU A 163 -4.46 -1.46 15.60
N TYR A 164 -4.96 -1.61 14.38
CA TYR A 164 -6.35 -1.30 14.02
C TYR A 164 -7.36 -2.12 14.85
N TYR A 165 -7.11 -3.44 14.98
CA TYR A 165 -7.88 -4.33 15.85
C TYR A 165 -7.66 -4.03 17.32
N GLY A 166 -6.41 -3.86 17.74
CA GLY A 166 -6.05 -3.62 19.13
C GLY A 166 -6.68 -2.34 19.68
N THR A 167 -6.61 -1.23 18.94
CA THR A 167 -7.14 0.07 19.38
C THR A 167 -8.66 0.03 19.57
N CYS A 168 -9.41 -0.61 18.67
CA CYS A 168 -10.85 -0.80 18.84
C CYS A 168 -11.16 -1.73 20.02
N PHE A 169 -10.46 -2.87 20.12
CA PHE A 169 -10.67 -3.83 21.20
C PHE A 169 -10.40 -3.21 22.58
N PHE A 170 -9.28 -2.52 22.75
CA PHE A 170 -8.93 -1.87 24.00
C PHE A 170 -9.81 -0.65 24.29
N GLY A 171 -10.23 0.10 23.26
CA GLY A 171 -11.23 1.16 23.40
C GLY A 171 -12.55 0.63 23.98
N TYR A 172 -13.05 -0.48 23.45
CA TYR A 172 -14.23 -1.14 24.00
C TYR A 172 -13.97 -1.69 25.41
N ARG A 173 -12.87 -2.43 25.60
CA ARG A 173 -12.58 -3.13 26.86
C ARG A 173 -12.36 -2.20 28.06
N TYR A 174 -11.77 -1.02 27.84
CA TYR A 174 -11.45 -0.08 28.91
C TYR A 174 -12.42 1.09 29.01
N ASN A 175 -12.99 1.55 27.90
CA ASN A 175 -13.87 2.73 27.88
C ASN A 175 -15.33 2.40 27.58
N GLY A 176 -15.66 1.14 27.23
CA GLY A 176 -17.02 0.73 26.89
C GLY A 176 -17.52 1.28 25.54
N ILE A 177 -16.63 1.85 24.72
CA ILE A 177 -16.99 2.49 23.46
C ILE A 177 -16.92 1.46 22.33
N SER A 178 -18.05 1.21 21.68
CA SER A 178 -18.09 0.49 20.40
C SER A 178 -18.04 1.50 19.26
N HIS A 179 -17.11 1.32 18.33
CA HIS A 179 -17.06 2.09 17.08
C HIS A 179 -17.81 1.42 15.94
N SER A 180 -18.18 0.15 16.11
CA SER A 180 -18.90 -0.63 15.10
C SER A 180 -20.38 -0.69 15.41
N ARG A 181 -21.19 -0.72 14.35
CA ARG A 181 -22.59 -1.09 14.43
C ARG A 181 -22.76 -2.55 14.90
N PRO A 182 -23.80 -2.86 15.71
CA PRO A 182 -23.94 -4.17 16.34
C PRO A 182 -24.37 -5.29 15.37
N GLU A 183 -24.85 -4.95 14.17
CA GLU A 183 -25.26 -5.95 13.19
C GLU A 183 -24.06 -6.80 12.73
N PHE A 184 -24.31 -8.10 12.52
CA PHE A 184 -23.28 -9.07 12.14
C PHE A 184 -22.46 -8.63 10.92
N LEU A 185 -23.13 -8.03 9.93
CA LEU A 185 -22.51 -7.55 8.70
C LEU A 185 -21.36 -6.57 9.00
N TYR A 186 -21.58 -5.58 9.87
CA TYR A 186 -20.62 -4.50 10.05
C TYR A 186 -19.41 -4.93 10.87
N TYR A 187 -19.61 -5.69 11.96
CA TYR A 187 -18.47 -6.13 12.76
C TYR A 187 -17.75 -7.34 12.14
N TRP A 188 -18.47 -8.40 11.75
CA TRP A 188 -17.81 -9.64 11.34
C TRP A 188 -17.40 -9.65 9.88
N VAL A 189 -18.21 -9.08 8.99
CA VAL A 189 -17.91 -9.09 7.56
C VAL A 189 -17.02 -7.90 7.20
N TYR A 190 -17.41 -6.67 7.56
CA TYR A 190 -16.65 -5.49 7.17
C TYR A 190 -15.41 -5.31 8.06
N TYR A 191 -15.60 -5.15 9.37
CA TYR A 191 -14.51 -4.82 10.27
C TYR A 191 -13.48 -5.96 10.36
N LEU A 192 -13.90 -7.20 10.66
CA LEU A 192 -12.96 -8.33 10.75
C LEU A 192 -12.66 -8.95 9.38
N GLY A 193 -13.70 -9.24 8.57
CA GLY A 193 -13.57 -10.03 7.35
C GLY A 193 -12.78 -9.34 6.24
N LEU A 194 -13.11 -8.09 5.90
CA LEU A 194 -12.40 -7.37 4.84
C LEU A 194 -10.94 -7.11 5.24
N ASN A 195 -10.69 -6.69 6.48
CA ASN A 195 -9.34 -6.45 6.98
C ASN A 195 -8.50 -7.73 7.14
N ALA A 196 -9.13 -8.91 7.29
CA ALA A 196 -8.41 -10.18 7.34
C ALA A 196 -7.58 -10.47 6.07
N ALA A 197 -7.93 -9.89 4.92
CA ALA A 197 -7.11 -9.99 3.71
C ALA A 197 -5.69 -9.44 3.92
N TRP A 198 -5.55 -8.33 4.65
CA TRP A 198 -4.27 -7.72 5.04
C TRP A 198 -3.57 -8.44 6.20
N VAL A 199 -4.16 -9.52 6.72
CA VAL A 199 -3.47 -10.48 7.59
C VAL A 199 -2.96 -11.66 6.75
N VAL A 200 -3.87 -12.31 6.02
CA VAL A 200 -3.58 -13.58 5.36
C VAL A 200 -2.61 -13.41 4.21
N VAL A 201 -2.88 -12.48 3.29
CA VAL A 201 -2.07 -12.34 2.07
C VAL A 201 -0.67 -11.79 2.38
N PRO A 202 -0.51 -10.75 3.23
CA PRO A 202 0.80 -10.32 3.69
C PRO A 202 1.58 -11.41 4.44
N ALA A 203 0.94 -12.25 5.25
CA ALA A 203 1.65 -13.35 5.92
C ALA A 203 2.22 -14.36 4.91
N VAL A 204 1.48 -14.70 3.85
CA VAL A 204 1.96 -15.58 2.78
C VAL A 204 3.17 -14.97 2.07
N TYR A 205 3.07 -13.71 1.64
CA TYR A 205 4.19 -13.03 0.95
C TYR A 205 5.38 -12.74 1.87
N LEU A 206 5.15 -12.55 3.17
CA LEU A 206 6.22 -12.43 4.15
C LEU A 206 7.03 -13.72 4.24
N LEU A 207 6.35 -14.86 4.37
CA LEU A 207 7.01 -16.17 4.42
C LEU A 207 7.73 -16.49 3.12
N ASP A 208 7.12 -16.19 1.97
CA ASP A 208 7.76 -16.32 0.66
C ASP A 208 9.05 -15.49 0.57
N GLY A 209 8.97 -14.20 0.89
CA GLY A 209 10.13 -13.31 0.87
C GLY A 209 11.25 -13.77 1.79
N ILE A 210 10.93 -14.19 3.02
CA ILE A 210 11.90 -14.73 3.98
C ILE A 210 12.57 -15.98 3.40
N ASN A 211 11.80 -16.92 2.85
CA ASN A 211 12.34 -18.15 2.28
C ASN A 211 13.33 -17.86 1.14
N VAL A 212 12.99 -16.94 0.23
CA VAL A 212 13.89 -16.56 -0.87
C VAL A 212 15.18 -15.93 -0.35
N VAL A 213 15.10 -15.05 0.65
CA VAL A 213 16.29 -14.44 1.27
C VAL A 213 17.16 -15.50 1.94
N LEU A 214 16.56 -16.41 2.72
CA LEU A 214 17.27 -17.49 3.39
C LEU A 214 17.99 -18.42 2.39
N LEU A 215 17.32 -18.81 1.30
CA LEU A 215 17.93 -19.61 0.24
C LEU A 215 19.13 -18.89 -0.40
N GLY A 216 19.00 -17.58 -0.65
CA GLY A 216 20.11 -16.76 -1.15
C GLY A 216 21.31 -16.74 -0.19
N LEU A 217 21.06 -16.59 1.12
CA LEU A 217 22.11 -16.62 2.14
C LEU A 217 22.78 -17.99 2.26
N GLN A 218 22.01 -19.07 2.16
CA GLN A 218 22.55 -20.44 2.16
C GLN A 218 23.47 -20.69 0.97
N GLN A 219 23.09 -20.22 -0.22
CA GLN A 219 23.94 -20.33 -1.42
C GLN A 219 25.27 -19.58 -1.25
N LEU A 220 25.26 -18.40 -0.60
CA LEU A 220 26.49 -17.67 -0.30
C LEU A 220 27.40 -18.42 0.68
N ASN A 221 26.83 -19.10 1.68
CA ASN A 221 27.62 -19.91 2.62
C ASN A 221 28.31 -21.10 1.93
N VAL A 222 27.67 -21.71 0.93
CA VAL A 222 28.27 -22.82 0.15
C VAL A 222 29.43 -22.33 -0.72
N LEU A 223 29.37 -21.11 -1.24
CA LEU A 223 30.42 -20.54 -2.09
C LEU A 223 31.73 -20.22 -1.32
N GLY A 224 31.69 -20.21 0.02
CA GLY A 224 32.83 -19.87 0.87
C GLY A 224 33.26 -18.39 0.73
N PRO A 225 34.19 -17.90 1.57
CA PRO A 225 34.73 -16.55 1.40
C PRO A 225 35.45 -16.45 0.04
N THR A 226 35.16 -15.40 -0.72
CA THR A 226 35.87 -15.08 -1.96
C THR A 226 37.37 -15.05 -1.67
N PRO A 227 38.22 -15.78 -2.42
CA PRO A 227 39.66 -15.74 -2.20
C PRO A 227 40.15 -14.28 -2.25
N ARG A 228 40.95 -13.84 -1.26
CA ARG A 228 41.47 -12.44 -1.18
C ARG A 228 42.05 -11.92 -2.50
N ASN A 229 42.56 -12.82 -3.33
CA ASN A 229 43.16 -12.55 -4.62
C ASN A 229 42.16 -11.96 -5.64
N VAL A 230 40.87 -12.33 -5.56
CA VAL A 230 39.81 -11.81 -6.45
C VAL A 230 39.39 -10.39 -6.05
N VAL A 231 39.37 -10.09 -4.76
CA VAL A 231 39.10 -8.74 -4.24
C VAL A 231 40.23 -7.78 -4.63
N ALA A 232 41.48 -8.22 -4.50
CA ALA A 232 42.65 -7.45 -4.93
C ALA A 232 42.63 -7.17 -6.45
N LEU A 233 42.26 -8.15 -7.28
CA LEU A 233 42.11 -7.97 -8.73
C LEU A 233 41.02 -6.93 -9.08
N ALA A 234 39.88 -6.97 -8.40
CA ALA A 234 38.80 -6.01 -8.61
C ALA A 234 39.18 -4.58 -8.15
N GLU A 235 39.95 -4.44 -7.07
CA GLU A 235 40.49 -3.15 -6.61
C GLU A 235 41.56 -2.60 -7.56
N THR A 236 42.41 -3.45 -8.14
CA THR A 236 43.38 -3.02 -9.16
C THR A 236 42.76 -2.68 -10.53
N ALA A 237 41.53 -3.14 -10.79
CA ALA A 237 40.81 -2.83 -12.04
C ALA A 237 40.05 -1.49 -11.99
N ARG A 238 39.71 -0.96 -10.80
CA ARG A 238 39.04 0.34 -10.64
C ARG A 238 39.84 1.54 -11.21
N PRO A 239 41.16 1.68 -10.96
CA PRO A 239 41.96 2.76 -11.51
C PRO A 239 41.94 2.81 -13.04
N CYS A 240 41.88 1.65 -13.70
CA CYS A 240 41.88 1.55 -15.16
C CYS A 240 40.55 2.07 -15.76
N SER A 241 39.43 1.83 -15.07
CA SER A 241 38.11 2.35 -15.50
C SER A 241 37.96 3.87 -15.30
N GLU A 242 38.53 4.44 -14.23
CA GLU A 242 38.47 5.88 -13.97
C GLU A 242 39.33 6.69 -14.95
N VAL A 243 40.50 6.15 -15.33
CA VAL A 243 41.36 6.74 -16.37
C VAL A 243 40.69 6.69 -17.74
N ALA A 244 40.06 5.56 -18.09
CA ALA A 244 39.30 5.43 -19.34
C ALA A 244 38.09 6.38 -19.41
N GLN A 245 37.37 6.57 -18.30
CA GLN A 245 36.26 7.53 -18.21
C GLN A 245 36.71 8.99 -18.28
N ARG A 246 37.86 9.35 -17.70
CA ARG A 246 38.44 10.70 -17.86
C ARG A 246 38.86 10.97 -19.31
N GLN A 247 39.55 10.03 -19.94
CA GLN A 247 39.98 10.17 -21.34
C GLN A 247 38.80 10.29 -22.32
N HIS A 248 37.69 9.60 -22.04
CA HIS A 248 36.47 9.73 -22.83
C HIS A 248 35.79 11.10 -22.66
N ARG A 249 35.75 11.63 -21.43
CA ARG A 249 35.18 12.95 -21.11
C ARG A 249 35.98 14.09 -21.78
N ASP A 250 37.31 14.03 -21.70
CA ASP A 250 38.20 15.01 -22.33
C ASP A 250 38.10 15.00 -23.87
N ARG A 251 37.78 13.84 -24.47
CA ARG A 251 37.58 13.72 -25.92
C ARG A 251 36.25 14.35 -26.35
N ILE A 252 35.19 14.18 -25.56
CA ILE A 252 33.87 14.79 -25.82
C ILE A 252 33.96 16.32 -25.70
N GLU A 253 34.59 16.85 -24.65
CA GLU A 253 34.77 18.30 -24.47
C GLU A 253 35.55 18.93 -25.64
N LYS A 254 36.63 18.28 -26.10
CA LYS A 254 37.39 18.75 -27.28
C LYS A 254 36.58 18.74 -28.57
N THR A 255 35.62 17.84 -28.69
CA THR A 255 34.76 17.76 -29.89
C THR A 255 33.70 18.85 -29.86
N CYS A 256 33.08 19.11 -28.70
CA CYS A 256 32.15 20.24 -28.52
C CYS A 256 32.81 21.60 -28.77
N VAL A 257 34.03 21.83 -28.23
CA VAL A 257 34.76 23.10 -28.43
C VAL A 257 35.16 23.30 -29.91
N MET A 258 35.38 22.22 -30.65
CA MET A 258 35.67 22.29 -32.09
C MET A 258 34.42 22.63 -32.92
N GLU A 259 33.26 22.06 -32.58
CA GLU A 259 31.99 22.36 -33.25
C GLU A 259 31.50 23.79 -32.99
N GLU A 260 31.77 24.34 -31.81
CA GLU A 260 31.42 25.73 -31.46
C GLU A 260 32.28 26.77 -32.20
N LYS A 261 33.50 26.39 -32.65
CA LYS A 261 34.38 27.24 -33.47
C LYS A 261 34.06 27.24 -34.96
N ILE A 262 33.17 26.36 -35.41
CA ILE A 262 32.79 26.17 -36.83
C ILE A 262 31.42 26.83 -37.14
N ARG A 263 30.70 27.34 -36.13
CA ARG A 263 29.55 28.25 -36.30
C ARG A 263 29.98 29.71 -36.16
#